data_AF-A0A3B1D8N8-F1
#
_entry.id   AF-A0A3B1D8N8-F1
#
_cell.length_a   1.000
_cell.length_b   1.000
_cell.length_c   1.000
_cell.angle_alpha   90.00
_cell.angle_beta   90.00
_cell.angle_gamma   90.00
#
_symmetry.space_group_name_H-M   'P 1'
#
loop_
_entity.id
_entity.type
_entity.pdbx_description
1 polymer ?
#
loop_
_entity_poly.entity_id
_entity_poly.type
_entity_poly.pdbx_seq_one_letter_code
_entity_poly.pdbx_strand_id
1 'polypeptide(L)'
;MDDGFELRVSDRKGEGIFATRSFKIGEVVMVGVIEKRLKENHSHASQIGENKYVFHAGSISKVNHSCNPNCGIKINETGAHDFAAIREIIADEEITFDYAMRNYGVD
;
A
#
# COMPACT_ATOMS: atom_id res chain seq x y z
N MET A 1 -3.76 8.68 17.75
CA MET A 1 -3.73 7.23 17.49
C MET A 1 -2.37 6.97 16.85
N ASP A 2 -1.66 5.98 17.35
CA ASP A 2 -0.44 5.49 16.67
C ASP A 2 -0.93 4.49 15.64
N ASP A 3 -0.88 4.87 14.37
CA ASP A 3 -1.34 4.03 13.27
C ASP A 3 -0.39 2.83 13.03
N GLY A 4 0.70 2.73 13.80
CA GLY A 4 1.71 1.70 13.67
C GLY A 4 2.72 1.98 12.57
N PHE A 5 2.64 3.15 11.93
CA PHE A 5 3.56 3.60 10.90
C PHE A 5 3.71 5.12 10.89
N GLU A 6 4.78 5.60 10.27
CA GLU A 6 5.02 7.03 10.04
C GLU A 6 5.71 7.30 8.70
N LEU A 7 5.57 8.54 8.21
CA LEU A 7 6.27 9.01 7.02
C LEU A 7 7.67 9.48 7.41
N ARG A 8 8.70 8.92 6.77
CA ARG A 8 10.10 9.38 6.92
C ARG A 8 10.71 9.69 5.56
N VAL A 9 11.77 10.49 5.56
CA VAL A 9 12.63 10.65 4.38
C VAL A 9 13.37 9.32 4.15
N SER A 10 13.28 8.81 2.92
CA SER A 10 13.97 7.60 2.47
C SER A 10 15.13 8.00 1.58
N ASP A 11 16.35 7.59 1.95
CA ASP A 11 17.62 8.04 1.34
C ASP A 11 17.67 7.99 -0.19
N ARG A 12 16.93 7.06 -0.82
CA ARG A 12 16.93 6.84 -2.28
C ARG A 12 15.57 7.00 -2.96
N LYS A 13 14.48 7.10 -2.20
CA LYS A 13 13.11 7.09 -2.73
C LYS A 13 12.32 8.36 -2.41
N GLY A 14 12.97 9.35 -1.78
CA GLY A 14 12.34 10.59 -1.36
C GLY A 14 11.67 10.41 -0.01
N GLU A 15 10.41 9.98 0.01
CA GLU A 15 9.65 9.69 1.22
C GLU A 15 9.26 8.22 1.25
N GLY A 16 9.08 7.65 2.43
CA GLY A 16 8.62 6.26 2.61
C GLY A 16 7.85 6.08 3.92
N ILE A 17 7.06 5.02 3.98
CA ILE A 17 6.31 4.64 5.18
C ILE A 17 7.14 3.64 5.98
N PHE A 18 7.32 3.90 7.26
CA PHE A 18 8.11 3.07 8.17
C PHE A 18 7.25 2.61 9.33
N ALA A 19 7.39 1.34 9.72
CA ALA A 19 6.67 0.79 10.85
C ALA A 19 7.16 1.40 12.18
N THR A 20 6.25 1.81 13.06
CA THR A 20 6.56 2.28 14.44
C THR A 20 6.46 1.14 15.46
N ARG A 21 5.94 -0.01 15.04
CA ARG A 21 5.81 -1.24 15.83
C ARG A 21 5.95 -2.46 14.93
N SER A 22 6.03 -3.65 15.53
CA SER A 22 5.96 -4.89 14.75
C SER A 22 4.54 -5.21 14.26
N PHE A 23 4.45 -5.81 13.08
CA PHE A 23 3.22 -6.38 12.51
C PHE A 23 3.40 -7.88 12.25
N LYS A 24 2.37 -8.66 12.59
CA LYS A 24 2.35 -10.11 12.31
C LYS A 24 1.91 -10.40 10.89
N ILE A 25 2.27 -11.57 10.39
CA ILE A 25 1.80 -12.08 9.09
C ILE A 25 0.26 -12.05 9.04
N GLY A 26 -0.29 -11.49 7.97
CA GLY A 26 -1.72 -11.33 7.74
C GLY A 26 -2.37 -10.13 8.43
N GLU A 27 -1.63 -9.41 9.28
CA GLU A 27 -2.12 -8.19 9.93
C GLU A 27 -2.28 -7.07 8.90
N VAL A 28 -3.37 -6.31 9.00
CA VAL A 28 -3.58 -5.11 8.18
C VAL A 28 -2.68 -4.00 8.72
N VAL A 29 -1.75 -3.55 7.87
CA VAL A 29 -0.79 -2.49 8.16
C VAL A 29 -1.36 -1.13 7.86
N MET A 30 -2.08 -1.00 6.74
CA MET A 30 -2.76 0.25 6.34
C MET A 30 -4.11 -0.05 5.71
N VAL A 31 -5.14 0.68 6.14
CA VAL A 31 -6.50 0.55 5.59
C VAL A 31 -6.67 1.45 4.36
N GLY A 32 -7.08 0.84 3.25
CA GLY A 32 -7.42 1.50 2.01
C GLY A 32 -8.73 2.27 2.11
N VAL A 33 -8.70 3.54 1.73
CA VAL A 33 -9.91 4.36 1.56
C VAL A 33 -9.92 4.95 0.16
N ILE A 34 -10.99 4.72 -0.61
CA ILE A 34 -11.13 5.32 -1.94
C ILE A 34 -11.46 6.81 -1.79
N GLU A 35 -10.56 7.68 -2.25
CA GLU A 35 -10.79 9.12 -2.32
C GLU A 35 -11.51 9.51 -3.61
N LYS A 36 -11.05 8.95 -4.74
CA LYS A 36 -11.52 9.34 -6.07
C LYS A 36 -11.55 8.16 -7.02
N ARG A 37 -12.62 8.05 -7.80
CA ARG A 37 -12.72 7.13 -8.95
C ARG A 37 -12.25 7.85 -10.21
N LEU A 38 -11.47 7.16 -11.04
CA LEU A 38 -10.88 7.69 -12.26
C LEU A 38 -11.53 7.02 -13.48
N LYS A 39 -11.60 7.79 -14.58
CA LYS A 39 -12.13 7.32 -15.87
C LYS A 39 -11.08 6.53 -16.68
N GLU A 40 -9.80 6.77 -16.39
CA GLU A 40 -8.65 6.19 -17.07
C GLU A 40 -7.53 5.88 -16.08
N ASN A 41 -6.55 5.07 -16.49
CA ASN A 41 -5.45 4.67 -15.63
C ASN A 41 -4.49 5.84 -15.37
N HIS A 42 -3.86 5.85 -14.20
CA HIS A 42 -2.86 6.84 -13.80
C HIS A 42 -1.70 6.16 -13.07
N SER A 43 -0.51 6.77 -13.08
CA SER A 43 0.72 6.21 -12.49
C SER A 43 0.65 5.87 -11.00
N HIS A 44 -0.33 6.41 -10.26
CA HIS A 44 -0.58 6.18 -8.84
C HIS A 44 -2.00 5.63 -8.58
N ALA A 45 -2.73 5.28 -9.64
CA ALA A 45 -4.03 4.66 -9.48
C ALA A 45 -3.87 3.18 -9.15
N SER A 46 -4.78 2.70 -8.31
CA SER A 46 -5.02 1.27 -8.16
C SER A 46 -6.17 0.87 -9.08
N GLN A 47 -5.99 -0.23 -9.82
CA GLN A 47 -7.02 -0.82 -10.64
C GLN A 47 -7.79 -1.85 -9.80
N ILE A 48 -9.03 -1.52 -9.46
CA ILE A 48 -9.93 -2.33 -8.60
C ILE A 48 -10.91 -3.18 -9.44
N GLY A 49 -10.64 -3.32 -10.73
CA GLY A 49 -11.48 -4.01 -11.72
C GLY A 49 -11.00 -3.72 -13.15
N GLU A 50 -11.38 -4.54 -14.12
CA GLU A 50 -10.88 -4.52 -15.52
C GLU A 50 -10.77 -3.11 -16.15
N ASN A 51 -11.70 -2.19 -15.84
CA ASN A 51 -11.65 -0.80 -16.29
C ASN A 51 -12.02 0.19 -15.16
N LYS A 52 -11.65 -0.13 -13.92
CA LYS A 52 -12.01 0.67 -12.74
C LYS A 52 -10.76 1.06 -11.99
N TYR A 53 -10.50 2.36 -11.92
CA TYR A 53 -9.30 2.93 -11.32
C TYR A 53 -9.67 3.86 -10.17
N VAL A 54 -8.86 3.86 -9.11
CA VAL A 54 -9.07 4.72 -7.94
C VAL A 54 -7.78 5.34 -7.44
N PHE A 55 -7.89 6.52 -6.85
CA PHE A 55 -6.92 7.03 -5.90
C PHE A 55 -7.36 6.71 -4.48
N HIS A 56 -6.40 6.23 -3.70
CA HIS A 56 -6.56 6.03 -2.27
C HIS A 56 -6.19 7.29 -1.49
N ALA A 57 -6.94 7.57 -0.44
CA ALA A 57 -6.67 8.66 0.48
C ALA A 57 -5.44 8.38 1.35
N GLY A 58 -4.90 9.45 1.95
CA GLY A 58 -3.86 9.36 2.97
C GLY A 58 -2.51 8.86 2.44
N SER A 59 -1.74 8.24 3.32
CA SER A 59 -0.34 7.91 3.08
C SER A 59 -0.11 6.63 2.28
N ILE A 60 -1.16 5.93 1.85
CA ILE A 60 -1.06 4.72 1.02
C ILE A 60 -0.32 4.99 -0.30
N SER A 61 -0.50 6.19 -0.86
CA SER A 61 0.20 6.63 -2.08
C SER A 61 1.72 6.83 -1.90
N LYS A 62 2.20 6.85 -0.65
CA LYS A 62 3.62 7.02 -0.27
C LYS A 62 4.32 5.70 0.02
N VAL A 63 3.61 4.56 -0.05
CA VAL A 63 4.22 3.24 0.13
C VAL A 63 5.06 2.93 -1.09
N ASN A 64 6.34 2.62 -0.86
CA ASN A 64 7.31 2.43 -1.92
C ASN A 64 7.29 1.02 -2.50
N HIS A 65 7.83 0.90 -3.72
CA HIS A 65 8.05 -0.38 -4.37
C HIS A 65 9.23 -1.16 -3.76
N SER A 66 9.09 -2.48 -3.70
CA SER A 66 10.17 -3.47 -3.55
C SER A 66 9.81 -4.75 -4.33
N CYS A 67 10.79 -5.38 -4.99
CA CYS A 67 10.62 -6.69 -5.62
C CYS A 67 10.56 -7.85 -4.60
N ASN A 68 10.98 -7.60 -3.36
CA ASN A 68 10.82 -8.50 -2.23
C ASN A 68 10.07 -7.75 -1.11
N PRO A 69 8.77 -7.49 -1.30
CA PRO A 69 8.01 -6.61 -0.40
C PRO A 69 7.72 -7.28 0.94
N ASN A 70 7.29 -6.48 1.91
CA ASN A 70 6.76 -6.98 3.18
C ASN A 70 5.24 -6.86 3.31
N CYS A 71 4.60 -6.12 2.41
CA CYS A 71 3.15 -6.06 2.27
C CYS A 71 2.67 -6.59 0.92
N GLY A 72 1.48 -7.17 0.95
CA GLY A 72 0.64 -7.44 -0.22
C GLY A 72 -0.65 -6.63 -0.15
N ILE A 73 -1.48 -6.75 -1.18
CA ILE A 73 -2.78 -6.08 -1.26
C ILE A 73 -3.91 -7.03 -0.88
N LYS A 74 -4.82 -6.55 -0.02
CA LYS A 74 -6.10 -7.19 0.28
C LYS A 74 -7.24 -6.24 -0.09
N ILE A 75 -8.22 -6.72 -0.84
CA ILE A 75 -9.40 -5.92 -1.17
C ILE A 75 -10.34 -5.93 0.04
N ASN A 76 -10.68 -4.73 0.53
CA ASN A 76 -11.61 -4.57 1.65
C ASN A 76 -13.07 -4.45 1.19
N GLU A 77 -14.01 -4.37 2.14
CA GLU A 77 -15.45 -4.34 1.87
C GLU A 77 -15.91 -3.18 0.98
N THR A 78 -15.13 -2.08 0.93
CA THR A 78 -15.41 -0.93 0.06
C THR A 78 -14.86 -1.08 -1.37
N GLY A 79 -14.10 -2.17 -1.61
CA GLY A 79 -13.33 -2.39 -2.84
C GLY A 79 -11.99 -1.65 -2.87
N ALA A 80 -11.56 -1.05 -1.75
CA ALA A 80 -10.25 -0.41 -1.64
C ALA A 80 -9.16 -1.45 -1.36
N HIS A 81 -7.90 -1.05 -1.55
CA HIS A 81 -6.73 -1.90 -1.34
C HIS A 81 -6.15 -1.58 0.03
N ASP A 82 -6.29 -2.53 0.95
CA ASP A 82 -5.54 -2.54 2.21
C ASP A 82 -4.14 -3.10 1.95
N PHE A 83 -3.17 -2.63 2.72
CA PHE A 83 -1.88 -3.29 2.84
C PHE A 83 -1.89 -4.26 4.00
N ALA A 84 -1.59 -5.52 3.72
CA ALA A 84 -1.48 -6.58 4.72
C ALA A 84 -0.07 -7.16 4.70
N ALA A 85 0.48 -7.41 5.89
CA ALA A 85 1.82 -7.98 6.04
C ALA A 85 1.85 -9.42 5.48
N ILE A 86 2.77 -9.68 4.54
CA ILE A 86 2.98 -11.04 3.98
C ILE A 86 4.11 -11.81 4.68
N ARG A 87 4.87 -11.10 5.51
CA ARG A 87 5.83 -11.64 6.47
C ARG A 87 5.84 -10.74 7.71
N GLU A 88 6.56 -11.15 8.76
CA GLU A 88 6.78 -10.27 9.91
C GLU A 88 7.46 -8.96 9.47
N ILE A 89 6.96 -7.85 10.01
CA ILE A 89 7.52 -6.50 9.84
C ILE A 89 7.94 -6.06 11.23
N ILE A 90 9.18 -5.60 11.37
CA ILE A 90 9.69 -5.07 12.64
C ILE A 90 9.59 -3.54 12.68
N ALA A 91 9.63 -2.96 13.88
CA ALA A 91 9.75 -1.51 14.02
C ALA A 91 10.97 -1.00 13.24
N ASP A 92 10.84 0.20 12.68
CA ASP A 92 11.81 0.89 11.82
C ASP A 92 12.02 0.26 10.43
N GLU A 93 11.28 -0.79 10.07
CA GLU A 93 11.31 -1.34 8.72
C GLU A 93 10.45 -0.51 7.74
N GLU A 94 10.95 -0.28 6.52
CA GLU A 94 10.17 0.38 5.46
C GLU A 94 9.04 -0.54 4.98
N ILE A 95 7.81 -0.07 5.05
CA ILE A 95 6.63 -0.75 4.49
C ILE A 95 6.67 -0.61 2.97
N THR A 96 6.66 -1.74 2.27
CA THR A 96 6.79 -1.80 0.80
C THR A 96 5.87 -2.84 0.19
N PHE A 97 5.48 -2.63 -1.07
CA PHE A 97 4.69 -3.56 -1.85
C PHE A 97 5.19 -3.69 -3.30
N ASP A 98 4.76 -4.71 -4.02
CA ASP A 98 5.02 -4.79 -5.45
C ASP A 98 3.98 -3.94 -6.21
N TYR A 99 4.44 -2.95 -6.98
CA TYR A 99 3.53 -2.08 -7.75
C TYR A 99 2.71 -2.84 -8.79
N ALA A 100 3.16 -4.02 -9.24
CA ALA A 100 2.37 -4.88 -10.11
C ALA A 100 1.05 -5.32 -9.45
N MET A 101 1.02 -5.46 -8.11
CA MET A 101 -0.18 -5.89 -7.37
C MET A 101 -1.33 -4.88 -7.46
N ARG A 102 -1.08 -3.64 -7.86
CA ARG A 102 -2.14 -2.62 -8.02
C ARG A 102 -2.97 -2.80 -9.28
N ASN A 103 -2.52 -3.63 -10.22
CA ASN A 103 -3.19 -3.86 -11.49
C ASN A 103 -4.18 -5.02 -11.36
N TYR A 104 -5.28 -4.97 -12.12
CA TYR A 104 -6.31 -6.02 -12.09
C TYR A 104 -5.82 -7.36 -12.63
N GLY A 105 -4.89 -7.31 -13.59
CA GLY A 105 -4.17 -8.46 -14.11
C GLY A 105 -2.67 -8.17 -14.14
N VAL A 106 -1.89 -9.21 -13.89
CA VAL A 106 -0.49 -9.30 -14.29
C VAL A 106 -0.51 -10.18 -15.53
N ASP A 107 -0.37 -9.58 -16.71
CA ASP A 107 -0.05 -10.32 -17.94
C ASP A 107 1.37 -10.90 -17.85
#